data_AF-A0A1H1ATE0-F1
#
_entry.id   AF-A0A1H1ATE0-F1
#
_cell.length_a   1.000
_cell.length_b   1.000
_cell.length_c   1.000
_cell.angle_alpha   90.00
_cell.angle_beta   90.00
_cell.angle_gamma   90.00
#
_symmetry.space_group_name_H-M   'P 1'
#
loop_
_entity.id
_entity.type
_entity.pdbx_description
1 polymer ?
#
loop_
_entity_poly.entity_id
_entity_poly.type
_entity_poly.pdbx_seq_one_letter_code
_entity_poly.pdbx_strand_id
1 'polypeptide(L)'
;MPTVIMLLVMVGLIWFMQRSQKKQAQARQDQLKALQKGDEIVTIGGLYGVVDEVDAANQKMVLDIDGVYLTFELGALKRVVNRAEQEVVEAAPVEEAVEEQAESTQDTAVESED
;
A
#
# COMPACT_ATOMS: atom_id res chain seq x y z
N MET A 1 46.34 -5.12 4.81
CA MET A 1 45.97 -3.69 4.84
C MET A 1 44.78 -3.32 3.94
N PRO A 2 44.65 -3.76 2.67
CA PRO A 2 43.45 -3.45 1.87
C PRO A 2 42.17 -4.16 2.36
N THR A 3 42.31 -5.32 3.01
CA THR A 3 41.21 -6.07 3.61
C THR A 3 40.49 -5.32 4.73
N VAL A 4 41.19 -4.47 5.51
CA VAL A 4 40.60 -3.68 6.60
C VAL A 4 39.71 -2.56 6.04
N ILE A 5 40.15 -1.90 4.97
CA ILE A 5 39.36 -0.88 4.26
C ILE A 5 38.11 -1.52 3.65
N MET A 6 38.26 -2.67 3.00
CA MET A 6 37.12 -3.43 2.46
C MET A 6 36.14 -3.87 3.55
N LEU A 7 36.62 -4.27 4.73
CA LEU A 7 35.78 -4.63 5.88
C LEU A 7 35.00 -3.44 6.42
N LEU A 8 35.63 -2.27 6.53
CA LEU A 8 34.97 -1.03 6.98
C LEU A 8 33.88 -0.58 6.02
N VAL A 9 34.12 -0.66 4.70
CA VAL A 9 33.11 -0.38 3.68
C VAL A 9 31.94 -1.36 3.78
N MET A 10 32.21 -2.65 3.95
CA MET A 10 31.18 -3.67 4.09
C MET A 10 30.30 -3.46 5.33
N VAL A 11 30.90 -3.12 6.48
CA VAL A 11 30.15 -2.80 7.71
C VAL A 11 29.30 -1.54 7.53
N GLY A 12 29.82 -0.52 6.84
CA GLY A 12 29.08 0.71 6.53
C GLY A 12 27.82 0.45 5.70
N LEU A 13 27.93 -0.39 4.66
CA LEU A 13 26.80 -0.76 3.80
C LEU A 13 25.75 -1.60 4.55
N ILE A 14 26.18 -2.58 5.34
CA ILE A 14 25.28 -3.43 6.14
C ILE A 14 24.52 -2.59 7.17
N TRP A 15 25.18 -1.66 7.84
CA TRP A 15 24.53 -0.78 8.83
C TRP A 15 23.43 0.09 8.20
N PHE A 16 23.70 0.64 7.01
CA PHE A 16 22.72 1.42 6.27
C PHE A 16 21.50 0.58 5.85
N MET A 17 21.73 -0.63 5.32
CA MET A 17 20.67 -1.54 4.90
C MET A 17 19.85 -2.07 6.09
N GLN A 18 20.48 -2.33 7.23
CA GLN A 18 19.80 -2.78 8.44
C GLN A 18 18.84 -1.72 8.99
N ARG A 19 19.16 -0.44 8.84
CA ARG A 19 18.28 0.66 9.28
C ARG A 19 17.03 0.78 8.41
N SER A 20 17.13 0.57 7.10
CA SER A 20 15.95 0.58 6.22
C SER A 20 15.07 -0.65 6.46
N GLN A 21 15.67 -1.83 6.64
CA GLN A 21 14.94 -3.07 6.93
C GLN A 21 14.16 -2.99 8.26
N LYS A 22 14.75 -2.41 9.31
CA LYS A 22 14.06 -2.21 10.59
C LYS A 22 12.80 -1.35 10.45
N LYS A 23 12.85 -0.28 9.65
CA LYS A 23 11.70 0.58 9.40
C LYS A 23 10.56 -0.17 8.69
N GLN A 24 10.88 -1.01 7.70
CA GLN A 24 9.87 -1.79 6.98
C GLN A 24 9.21 -2.84 7.90
N ALA A 25 9.99 -3.50 8.76
CA ALA A 25 9.47 -4.46 9.72
C ALA A 25 8.60 -3.80 10.80
N GLN A 26 8.96 -2.60 11.25
CA GLN A 26 8.15 -1.80 12.18
C GLN A 26 6.85 -1.35 11.52
N ALA A 27 6.91 -0.75 10.33
CA ALA A 27 5.72 -0.30 9.60
C ALA A 27 4.71 -1.44 9.33
N ARG A 28 5.20 -2.66 9.10
CA ARG A 28 4.33 -3.83 8.95
C ARG A 28 3.67 -4.24 10.26
N GLN A 29 4.40 -4.23 11.37
CA GLN A 29 3.83 -4.51 12.69
C GLN A 29 2.83 -3.43 13.13
N ASP A 30 3.11 -2.18 12.81
CA ASP A 30 2.25 -1.05 13.17
C ASP A 30 0.92 -1.12 12.42
N GLN A 31 0.92 -1.53 11.14
CA GLN A 31 -0.30 -1.79 10.38
C GLN A 31 -1.14 -2.91 10.97
N LEU A 32 -0.50 -4.00 11.43
CA LEU A 32 -1.23 -5.12 12.06
C LEU A 32 -1.82 -4.73 13.42
N LYS A 33 -1.15 -3.86 14.17
CA LYS A 33 -1.64 -3.33 15.46
C LYS A 33 -2.75 -2.29 15.29
N ALA A 34 -2.77 -1.59 14.17
CA ALA A 34 -3.75 -0.55 13.87
C ALA A 34 -5.05 -1.11 13.27
N LEU A 35 -5.14 -2.42 13.02
CA LEU A 35 -6.36 -3.07 12.55
C LEU A 35 -7.45 -3.02 13.62
N GLN A 36 -8.63 -2.58 13.21
CA GLN A 36 -9.82 -2.53 14.05
C GLN A 36 -10.97 -3.29 13.40
N LYS A 37 -11.97 -3.66 14.21
CA LYS A 37 -13.24 -4.19 13.71
C LYS A 37 -13.91 -3.11 12.86
N GLY A 38 -14.44 -3.49 11.70
CA GLY A 38 -15.08 -2.61 10.73
C GLY A 38 -14.13 -2.07 9.66
N ASP A 39 -12.82 -2.34 9.74
CA ASP A 39 -11.90 -1.92 8.69
C ASP A 39 -12.16 -2.69 7.39
N GLU A 40 -12.20 -1.96 6.28
CA GLU A 40 -12.23 -2.58 4.96
C GLU A 40 -10.79 -2.84 4.53
N ILE A 41 -10.50 -4.09 4.19
CA ILE A 41 -9.14 -4.51 3.89
C ILE A 41 -9.08 -5.29 2.58
N VAL A 42 -7.88 -5.35 2.03
CA VAL A 42 -7.55 -6.28 0.95
C VAL A 42 -6.47 -7.25 1.43
N THR A 43 -6.72 -8.53 1.19
CA THR A 43 -5.78 -9.61 1.50
C THR A 43 -4.70 -9.72 0.42
N ILE A 44 -3.63 -10.49 0.68
CA ILE A 44 -2.55 -10.73 -0.30
C ILE A 44 -3.09 -11.38 -1.59
N GLY A 45 -4.11 -12.24 -1.47
CA GLY A 45 -4.79 -12.88 -2.61
C GLY A 45 -5.71 -11.94 -3.40
N GLY A 46 -5.84 -10.68 -3.00
CA GLY A 46 -6.71 -9.71 -3.66
C GLY A 46 -8.17 -9.78 -3.24
N LEU A 47 -8.52 -10.57 -2.21
CA LEU A 47 -9.88 -10.60 -1.67
C LEU A 47 -10.11 -9.35 -0.83
N TYR A 48 -11.23 -8.69 -1.07
CA TYR A 48 -11.73 -7.57 -0.28
C TYR A 48 -12.76 -8.08 0.73
N GLY A 49 -12.80 -7.46 1.89
CA GLY A 49 -13.75 -7.78 2.94
C GLY A 49 -13.63 -6.83 4.12
N VAL A 50 -14.57 -6.95 5.04
CA VAL A 50 -14.63 -6.13 6.26
C VAL A 50 -14.21 -6.98 7.45
N VAL A 51 -13.40 -6.41 8.34
CA VAL A 51 -12.95 -7.11 9.55
C VAL A 51 -14.09 -7.20 10.56
N ASP A 52 -14.55 -8.41 10.86
CA ASP A 52 -15.56 -8.63 11.90
C ASP A 52 -14.93 -8.86 13.29
N GLU A 53 -13.82 -9.58 13.37
CA GLU A 53 -13.13 -9.83 14.65
C GLU A 53 -11.62 -9.90 14.45
N VAL A 54 -10.84 -9.44 15.44
CA VAL A 54 -9.38 -9.52 15.45
C VAL A 54 -8.92 -10.20 16.73
N ASP A 55 -8.24 -11.33 16.59
CA ASP A 55 -7.55 -12.04 17.66
C ASP A 55 -6.03 -11.84 17.49
N ALA A 56 -5.52 -10.80 18.14
CA ALA A 56 -4.10 -10.48 18.13
C ALA A 56 -3.24 -11.52 18.88
N ALA A 57 -3.81 -12.26 19.83
CA ALA A 57 -3.07 -13.26 20.60
C ALA A 57 -2.75 -14.49 19.74
N ASN A 58 -3.72 -14.94 18.94
CA ASN A 58 -3.57 -16.09 18.05
C ASN A 58 -3.19 -15.73 16.61
N GLN A 59 -2.94 -14.44 16.32
CA GLN A 59 -2.60 -13.93 15.00
C GLN A 59 -3.67 -14.26 13.93
N LYS A 60 -4.95 -14.20 14.31
CA LYS A 60 -6.10 -14.48 13.44
C LYS A 60 -7.05 -13.28 13.35
N MET A 61 -7.79 -13.22 12.27
CA MET A 61 -8.88 -12.27 12.07
C MET A 61 -10.02 -12.94 11.30
N VAL A 62 -11.25 -12.53 11.57
CA VAL A 62 -12.44 -12.97 10.83
C VAL A 62 -12.82 -11.87 9.86
N LEU A 63 -12.89 -12.20 8.57
CA LEU A 63 -13.38 -11.32 7.52
C LEU A 63 -14.79 -11.71 7.14
N ASP A 64 -15.64 -10.71 7.00
CA ASP A 64 -16.93 -10.81 6.33
C ASP A 64 -16.74 -10.53 4.83
N ILE A 65 -17.11 -11.52 4.01
CA ILE A 65 -17.15 -11.43 2.56
C ILE A 65 -18.57 -11.78 2.13
N ASP A 66 -19.39 -10.76 1.91
CA ASP A 66 -20.77 -10.90 1.44
C ASP A 66 -21.63 -11.85 2.32
N GLY A 67 -21.50 -11.70 3.64
CA GLY A 67 -22.22 -12.53 4.63
C GLY A 67 -21.57 -13.88 4.90
N VAL A 68 -20.42 -14.19 4.28
CA VAL A 68 -19.61 -15.37 4.59
C VAL A 68 -18.45 -14.96 5.49
N TYR A 69 -18.42 -15.52 6.70
CA TYR A 69 -17.37 -15.28 7.68
C TYR A 69 -16.24 -16.29 7.53
N LEU A 70 -15.05 -15.82 7.18
CA LEU A 70 -13.86 -16.64 7.00
C LEU A 70 -12.74 -16.17 7.92
N THR A 71 -12.09 -17.14 8.58
CA THR A 71 -10.94 -16.85 9.42
C THR A 71 -9.66 -16.85 8.59
N PHE A 72 -8.93 -15.75 8.65
CA PHE A 72 -7.62 -15.58 8.03
C PHE A 72 -6.56 -15.31 9.10
N GLU A 73 -5.29 -15.54 8.73
CA GLU A 73 -4.18 -15.05 9.55
C GLU A 73 -4.03 -13.54 9.39
N LEU A 74 -3.64 -12.86 10.46
CA LEU A 74 -3.30 -11.43 10.44
C LEU A 74 -2.21 -11.10 9.40
N GLY A 75 -1.29 -12.04 9.15
CA GLY A 75 -0.25 -11.90 8.12
C GLY A 75 -0.78 -11.87 6.68
N ALA A 76 -2.03 -12.27 6.45
CA ALA A 76 -2.69 -12.21 5.13
C ALA A 76 -3.16 -10.81 4.74
N LEU A 77 -3.10 -9.83 5.66
CA LEU A 77 -3.35 -8.43 5.36
C LEU A 77 -2.30 -7.91 4.36
N LYS A 78 -2.76 -7.36 3.24
CA LYS A 78 -1.90 -6.61 2.30
C LYS A 78 -1.88 -5.12 2.63
N ARG A 79 -3.07 -4.52 2.78
CA ARG A 79 -3.26 -3.12 3.19
C ARG A 79 -4.71 -2.90 3.65
N VAL A 80 -4.90 -1.87 4.46
CA VAL A 80 -6.23 -1.33 4.79
C VAL A 80 -6.68 -0.41 3.65
N VAL A 81 -7.93 -0.58 3.20
CA VAL A 81 -8.56 0.19 2.12
C VAL A 81 -9.32 1.37 2.71
N ASN A 82 -10.19 1.09 3.69
CA ASN A 82 -10.92 2.09 4.45
C ASN A 82 -10.80 1.77 5.94
N ARG A 83 -10.55 2.78 6.77
CA ARG A 83 -10.51 2.62 8.22
C ARG A 83 -11.87 3.01 8.77
N ALA A 84 -12.39 2.23 9.71
CA ALA A 84 -13.73 2.42 10.29
C ALA A 84 -13.99 3.82 10.91
N GLU A 85 -12.97 4.67 11.03
CA GLU A 85 -13.04 6.03 11.58
C GLU A 85 -12.83 7.16 10.53
N GLN A 86 -12.74 6.85 9.22
CA GLN A 86 -12.66 7.87 8.17
C GLN A 86 -13.94 7.92 7.31
N GLU A 87 -15.07 8.17 7.96
CA GLU A 87 -16.22 8.82 7.30
C GLU A 87 -16.39 10.25 7.83
N VAL A 88 -15.52 11.17 7.40
CA VAL A 88 -15.96 12.54 7.12
C VAL A 88 -15.10 13.11 5.99
N VAL A 89 -15.79 13.58 4.94
CA VAL A 89 -15.34 14.43 3.82
C VAL A 89 -14.47 13.79 2.72
N GLU A 90 -15.11 13.26 1.67
CA GLU A 90 -14.85 13.71 0.29
C GLU A 90 -15.96 13.22 -0.67
N ALA A 91 -17.17 13.77 -0.49
CA ALA A 91 -18.12 13.88 -1.58
C ALA A 91 -17.75 15.14 -2.39
N ALA A 92 -17.62 14.98 -3.69
CA ALA A 92 -17.21 15.97 -4.70
C ALA A 92 -17.93 17.33 -4.62
N PRO A 93 -17.31 18.36 -5.21
CA PRO A 93 -18.05 19.18 -6.17
C PRO A 93 -17.37 19.18 -7.54
N VAL A 94 -18.21 18.96 -8.55
CA VAL A 94 -17.96 19.26 -9.97
C VAL A 94 -18.47 20.67 -10.22
N GLU A 95 -17.66 21.51 -10.87
CA GLU A 95 -17.92 22.80 -11.57
C GLU A 95 -16.71 23.72 -11.32
N GLU A 96 -16.10 24.45 -12.26
CA GLU A 96 -16.10 24.58 -13.72
C GLU A 96 -15.01 25.65 -14.02
N ALA A 97 -14.40 25.60 -15.22
CA ALA A 97 -13.55 26.63 -15.85
C ALA A 97 -12.12 26.83 -15.25
N VAL A 98 -11.03 26.85 -16.02
CA VAL A 98 -10.81 27.61 -17.26
C VAL A 98 -9.82 26.88 -18.19
N GLU A 99 -10.13 26.99 -19.48
CA GLU A 99 -9.38 26.62 -20.70
C GLU A 99 -7.97 27.21 -20.85
N GLU A 100 -7.26 26.66 -21.85
CA GLU A 100 -6.21 27.27 -22.68
C GLU A 100 -4.77 27.18 -22.09
N GLN A 101 -3.73 26.60 -22.70
CA GLN A 101 -3.23 26.38 -24.08
C GLN A 101 -2.08 25.33 -23.93
N ALA A 102 -1.53 24.59 -24.89
CA ALA A 102 -1.55 24.59 -26.34
C ALA A 102 -1.01 23.22 -26.83
N GLU A 103 -1.55 22.79 -27.96
CA GLU A 103 -1.05 21.88 -28.98
C GLU A 103 0.42 21.42 -28.93
N SER A 104 0.62 20.11 -29.14
CA SER A 104 1.65 19.61 -30.04
C SER A 104 1.20 18.25 -30.61
N THR A 105 0.23 18.27 -31.52
CA THR A 105 0.02 17.18 -32.48
C THR A 105 0.91 17.46 -33.68
N GLN A 106 2.04 16.75 -33.74
CA GLN A 106 2.83 16.64 -34.97
C GLN A 106 2.07 15.75 -35.93
N ASP A 107 1.49 16.41 -36.92
CA ASP A 107 1.07 15.87 -38.19
C ASP A 107 2.32 15.62 -39.05
N THR A 108 2.58 14.35 -39.39
CA THR A 108 3.33 13.99 -40.60
C THR A 108 2.82 12.63 -41.08
N ALA A 109 1.75 12.64 -41.87
CA ALA A 109 1.43 11.54 -42.75
C ALA A 109 1.03 12.07 -44.14
N VAL A 110 1.84 11.67 -45.13
CA VAL A 110 1.54 11.58 -46.56
C VAL A 110 1.69 12.87 -47.38
N GLU A 111 2.81 12.97 -48.08
CA GLU A 111 2.78 13.35 -49.49
C GLU A 111 3.71 12.43 -50.28
N SER A 112 3.09 11.63 -51.15
CA SER A 112 3.72 10.87 -52.22
C SER A 112 3.15 11.42 -53.51
N GLU A 113 3.97 12.01 -54.38
CA GLU A 113 3.87 12.06 -55.85
C GLU A 113 4.88 13.10 -56.39
N ASP A 114 6.05 12.63 -56.80
CA ASP A 114 6.76 12.92 -58.07
C ASP A 114 8.17 12.28 -58.06
#